data_AF-A0AAJ2H4T5-F1
#
_entry.id   AF-A0AAJ2H4T5-F1
#
_cell.length_a   1.000
_cell.length_b   1.000
_cell.length_c   1.000
_cell.angle_alpha   90.00
_cell.angle_beta   90.00
_cell.angle_gamma   90.00
#
_symmetry.space_group_name_H-M   'P 1'
#
loop_
_entity.id
_entity.type
_entity.pdbx_description
1 polymer ?
#
loop_
_entity_poly.entity_id
_entity_poly.type
_entity_poly.pdbx_seq_one_letter_code
_entity_poly.pdbx_strand_id
1 'polypeptide(L)' 'QYKHNVLAFQFHPEITPTNLALFLEEKPDITNKDGTYIQSFEELTHTSPDTFKPANELLNRAVDFVLGAQ' A
#
# COMPACT_ATOMS: atom_id res chain seq x y z
N GLN A 1 17.35 -4.90 -22.07
CA GLN A 1 17.46 -6.08 -21.18
C GLN A 1 16.56 -5.89 -19.96
N TYR A 2 15.25 -6.05 -20.16
CA TYR A 2 14.30 -6.38 -19.10
C TYR A 2 13.43 -7.48 -19.69
N LYS A 3 13.26 -8.59 -18.95
CA LYS A 3 12.41 -9.71 -19.37
C LYS A 3 11.00 -9.16 -19.64
N HIS A 4 10.23 -9.80 -20.53
CA HIS A 4 8.86 -9.37 -20.78
C HIS A 4 8.05 -9.43 -19.48
N ASN A 5 7.19 -8.43 -19.27
CA ASN A 5 6.31 -8.25 -18.12
C ASN A 5 7.02 -7.98 -16.76
N VAL A 6 7.90 -6.98 -16.71
CA VAL A 6 8.49 -6.49 -15.44
C VAL A 6 7.78 -5.20 -15.02
N LEU A 7 7.24 -5.19 -13.79
CA LEU A 7 6.62 -4.02 -13.16
C LEU A 7 7.30 -3.70 -11.83
N ALA A 8 7.34 -2.42 -11.48
CA ALA A 8 7.82 -1.95 -10.18
C ALA A 8 6.89 -0.84 -9.66
N PHE A 9 6.65 -0.82 -8.35
CA PHE A 9 5.81 0.16 -7.69
C PHE A 9 6.62 0.95 -6.66
N GLN A 10 6.50 2.28 -6.70
CA GLN A 10 7.06 3.17 -5.69
C GLN A 10 6.10 3.39 -4.51
N PHE A 11 4.82 3.11 -4.70
CA PHE A 11 3.78 3.13 -3.68
C PHE A 11 3.46 1.70 -3.23
N HIS A 12 2.66 1.57 -2.18
CA HIS A 12 2.34 0.30 -1.53
C HIS A 12 0.91 -0.18 -1.85
N PRO A 13 0.66 -0.78 -3.03
CA PRO A 13 -0.67 -1.31 -3.37
C PRO A 13 -1.04 -2.58 -2.57
N GLU A 14 -0.10 -3.12 -1.78
CA GLU A 14 -0.27 -4.27 -0.91
C GLU A 14 -0.86 -3.93 0.47
N ILE A 15 -1.06 -2.65 0.79
CA ILE A 15 -1.57 -2.26 2.11
C ILE A 15 -3.00 -2.77 2.31
N THR A 16 -3.25 -3.28 3.51
CA THR A 16 -4.53 -3.72 4.05
C THR A 16 -4.70 -3.12 5.44
N PRO A 17 -5.92 -3.10 6.01
CA PRO A 17 -6.10 -2.66 7.41
C PRO A 17 -5.18 -3.40 8.39
N THR A 18 -4.97 -4.70 8.17
CA THR A 18 -4.13 -5.53 9.05
C THR A 18 -2.66 -5.15 8.99
N ASN A 19 -2.07 -5.00 7.80
CA ASN A 19 -0.64 -4.67 7.71
C ASN A 19 -0.35 -3.19 8.01
N LEU A 20 -1.33 -2.29 7.83
CA LEU A 20 -1.23 -0.92 8.32
C LEU A 20 -1.16 -0.88 9.84
N ALA A 21 -1.99 -1.66 10.54
CA ALA A 21 -1.95 -1.77 12.00
C ALA A 21 -0.57 -2.26 12.48
N LEU A 22 -0.03 -3.32 11.88
CA LEU A 22 1.32 -3.84 12.18
C LEU A 22 2.40 -2.77 11.95
N PHE A 23 2.32 -2.03 10.84
CA PHE A 23 3.27 -0.95 10.56
C PHE A 23 3.23 0.18 11.61
N LEU A 24 2.04 0.52 12.10
CA LEU A 24 1.83 1.56 13.10
C LEU A 24 2.31 1.12 14.50
N GLU A 25 2.13 -0.16 14.85
CA GLU A 25 2.66 -0.73 16.10
C GLU A 25 4.19 -0.63 16.18
N GLU A 26 4.88 -0.84 15.06
CA GLU A 26 6.34 -0.77 14.99
C GLU A 26 6.89 0.67 14.85
N LYS A 27 6.03 1.67 14.62
CA LYS A 27 6.44 3.07 14.37
C LYS A 27 5.74 4.08 15.29
N PRO A 28 6.05 4.07 16.59
CA PRO A 28 5.48 5.04 17.54
C PRO A 28 5.92 6.49 17.24
N ASP A 29 7.00 6.68 16.48
CA ASP A 29 7.56 7.99 16.10
C ASP A 29 6.72 8.74 15.04
N ILE A 30 5.75 8.07 14.39
CA ILE A 30 4.87 8.69 13.40
C ILE A 30 4.01 9.80 14.00
N THR A 31 3.78 9.76 15.31
CA THR A 31 3.02 10.75 16.08
C THR A 31 3.65 12.15 16.08
N ASN A 32 4.95 12.26 15.77
CA ASN A 32 5.70 13.52 15.79
C ASN A 32 6.12 14.00 14.38
N LYS A 33 5.51 13.46 13.32
CA LYS A 33 5.87 13.79 11.93
C LYS A 33 4.78 14.64 11.29
N ASP A 34 5.15 15.86 10.93
CA ASP A 34 4.30 16.80 10.20
C ASP A 34 4.80 16.99 8.76
N GLY A 35 3.88 17.09 7.82
CA GLY A 35 4.18 17.38 6.41
C GLY A 35 2.93 17.32 5.53
N THR A 36 2.95 18.01 4.39
CA THR A 36 1.79 18.14 3.48
C THR A 36 1.22 16.79 3.01
N TYR A 37 2.05 15.74 2.98
CA TYR A 37 1.68 14.40 2.51
C TYR A 37 1.85 13.32 3.59
N ILE A 38 1.91 13.72 4.86
CA ILE A 38 2.00 12.78 5.99
C ILE A 38 0.64 12.77 6.69
N GLN A 39 -0.03 11.61 6.68
CA GLN A 39 -1.24 11.40 7.47
C GLN A 39 -0.85 11.20 8.94
N SER A 40 -1.67 11.75 9.83
CA SER A 40 -1.57 11.53 11.26
C SER A 40 -1.85 10.07 11.63
N PHE A 41 -1.38 9.67 12.81
CA PHE A 41 -1.68 8.35 13.37
C PHE A 41 -3.20 8.11 13.48
N GLU A 42 -3.97 9.15 13.86
CA GLU A 42 -5.42 9.08 13.99
C GLU A 42 -6.09 8.84 12.62
N GLU A 43 -5.68 9.56 11.58
CA GLU A 43 -6.21 9.36 10.22
C GLU A 43 -5.90 7.96 9.68
N LEU A 44 -4.69 7.45 9.93
CA LEU A 44 -4.28 6.11 9.49
C LEU A 44 -5.05 5.00 10.20
N THR A 45 -5.26 5.11 11.52
CA THR A 45 -6.00 4.10 12.30
C THR A 45 -7.50 4.05 11.99
N HIS A 46 -8.08 5.15 11.52
CA HIS A 46 -9.50 5.23 11.12
C HIS A 46 -9.72 5.14 9.61
N THR A 47 -8.69 4.79 8.83
CA THR A 47 -8.83 4.64 7.39
C THR A 47 -9.83 3.54 7.04
N SER A 48 -10.82 3.86 6.22
CA SER A 48 -11.82 2.89 5.78
C SER A 48 -11.18 1.72 5.04
N PRO A 49 -11.60 0.46 5.28
CA PRO A 49 -11.17 -0.69 4.51
C PRO A 49 -11.38 -0.53 2.99
N ASP A 50 -12.41 0.23 2.59
CA ASP A 50 -12.70 0.48 1.17
C ASP A 50 -11.63 1.31 0.47
N THR A 51 -10.86 2.12 1.20
CA THR A 51 -9.78 2.94 0.66
C THR A 51 -8.65 2.09 0.05
N PHE A 52 -8.44 0.88 0.56
CA PHE A 52 -7.36 -0.01 0.08
C PHE A 52 -7.73 -0.81 -1.17
N LYS A 53 -9.02 -1.06 -1.38
CA LYS A 53 -9.54 -1.96 -2.44
C LYS A 53 -9.01 -1.62 -3.84
N PRO A 54 -9.05 -0.36 -4.31
CA PRO A 54 -8.61 -0.05 -5.68
C PRO A 54 -7.13 -0.38 -5.93
N ALA A 55 -6.27 -0.15 -4.93
CA ALA A 55 -4.84 -0.43 -5.03
C ALA A 55 -4.57 -1.94 -4.95
N ASN A 56 -5.28 -2.67 -4.09
CA ASN A 56 -5.17 -4.12 -4.03
C ASN A 56 -5.64 -4.79 -5.34
N GLU A 57 -6.74 -4.32 -5.94
CA GLU A 57 -7.21 -4.80 -7.25
C GLU A 57 -6.24 -4.46 -8.39
N LEU A 58 -5.57 -3.31 -8.32
CA LEU A 58 -4.48 -2.98 -9.24
C LEU A 58 -3.32 -3.97 -9.09
N LEU A 59 -2.91 -4.29 -7.86
CA LEU A 59 -1.83 -5.26 -7.60
C LEU A 59 -2.18 -6.64 -8.14
N ASN A 60 -3.41 -7.12 -7.92
CA ASN A 60 -3.86 -8.42 -8.45
C ASN A 60 -3.74 -8.47 -9.98
N ARG A 61 -4.23 -7.45 -10.68
CA ARG A 61 -4.11 -7.35 -12.15
C ARG A 61 -2.65 -7.23 -12.61
N ALA A 62 -1.80 -6.55 -11.84
CA ALA A 62 -0.38 -6.45 -12.13
C ALA A 62 0.33 -7.80 -11.99
N VAL A 63 -0.05 -8.60 -10.99
CA VAL A 63 0.43 -9.97 -10.82
C VAL A 63 -0.01 -10.83 -12.02
N ASP A 64 -1.28 -10.77 -12.42
CA ASP A 64 -1.79 -11.50 -13.59
C ASP A 64 -0.99 -11.17 -14.86
N PHE A 65 -0.72 -9.88 -15.09
CA PHE A 65 0.09 -9.40 -16.21
C PHE A 65 1.52 -9.94 -16.17
N VAL A 66 2.18 -9.89 -15.01
CA VAL A 66 3.55 -10.39 -14.84
C VAL A 66 3.62 -11.90 -15.08
N LEU A 67 2.64 -12.65 -14.59
CA LEU A 67 2.55 -14.11 -14.76
C LEU A 67 2.13 -14.53 -16.17
N GLY A 68 1.67 -13.59 -17.01
CA GLY A 68 1.18 -13.90 -18.35
C GLY A 68 -0.15 -14.66 -18.34
N ALA A 69 -0.92 -14.53 -17.27
CA ALA A 69 -2.29 -15.04 -17.22
C ALA A 69 -3.15 -14.20 -18.19
N GLN A 70 -3.57 -14.81 -19.31
CA GLN A 70 -4.62 -14.31 -20.19
C GLN A 70 -5.94 -14.98 -19.83
#